data_AF-A0A7V4Q3U1-F1
#
_entry.id   AF-A0A7V4Q3U1-F1
#
_cell.length_a   1.000
_cell.length_b   1.000
_cell.length_c   1.000
_cell.angle_alpha   90.00
_cell.angle_beta   90.00
_cell.angle_gamma   90.00
#
_symmetry.space_group_name_H-M   'P 1'
#
loop_
_entity.id
_entity.type
_entity.pdbx_description
1 polymer ?
#
loop_
_entity_poly.entity_id
_entity_poly.type
_entity_poly.pdbx_seq_one_letter_code
_entity_poly.pdbx_strand_id
1 'polypeptide(L)'
;MNYRKGRAGKRDEVVLRPHSNELYLQTGHPIIGTLNGQNQGELTAQLLKDIGLGMVARHMVIHIDASNANSRVRRELFSTNREGFKEGPILTDLTRVLEKMLQEDEMLHAIERELTEKLAKRESQSTSDEVKRQVTKLLLEAGLQVRDEGPSYVPGHQERQTVREQKKGRHRTLDPLLTLPFPQVTKFTIVAPLPRMNVRINDNEVVLVETDADSEFDRRGLIAIRTEPDWLEQAAKAPLRGGRVRWRLRPKQATKPGDTGRIIATITRPDGSQLKDQVEFEVLPALEERAKKEKGYIPPFEIIPINPEDHPEPWGTVWPDLGDEATLEDQGSVAYKPLKVGGGINVYYSTIFAPFKEQVEALKPKSAALSELFRTNYEIWIGYHAILQENSRIGEKENVSDEVLERLLESDRIRVARMQVKQALHTAELMEKAMQMQASE
;
A
#
# COMPACT_ATOMS: atom_id res chain seq x y z
N MET A 1 16.64 26.21 -5.81
CA MET A 1 16.73 25.50 -7.10
C MET A 1 18.17 25.06 -7.33
N ASN A 2 18.44 23.74 -7.37
CA ASN A 2 19.72 23.23 -7.85
C ASN A 2 19.57 22.91 -9.35
N TYR A 3 20.04 23.81 -10.20
CA TYR A 3 20.08 23.58 -11.65
C TYR A 3 21.23 22.64 -11.99
N ARG A 4 20.90 21.40 -12.35
CA ARG A 4 21.80 20.53 -13.09
C ARG A 4 21.48 20.70 -14.57
N LYS A 5 22.30 21.46 -15.30
CA LYS A 5 22.19 21.63 -16.76
C LYS A 5 22.41 20.27 -17.43
N GLY A 6 21.32 19.62 -17.84
CA GLY A 6 21.32 18.47 -18.72
C GLY A 6 21.47 18.90 -20.17
N ARG A 7 22.16 18.08 -20.97
CA ARG A 7 22.49 18.30 -22.38
C ARG A 7 21.24 18.56 -23.23
N ALA A 8 21.37 19.53 -24.14
CA ALA A 8 20.41 19.81 -25.20
C ALA A 8 20.12 18.55 -26.04
N GLY A 9 18.84 18.21 -26.22
CA GLY A 9 18.43 17.23 -27.23
C GLY A 9 17.25 16.29 -26.91
N LYS A 10 16.62 16.33 -25.72
CA LYS A 10 15.37 15.61 -25.47
C LYS A 10 14.28 16.62 -25.09
N ARG A 11 13.13 16.55 -25.78
CA ARG A 11 11.91 17.23 -25.33
C ARG A 11 11.70 16.85 -23.86
N ASP A 12 11.47 17.84 -23.01
CA ASP A 12 11.20 17.63 -21.59
C ASP A 12 9.97 16.73 -21.46
N GLU A 13 10.21 15.46 -21.19
CA GLU A 13 9.16 14.48 -20.94
C GLU A 13 8.52 14.84 -19.60
N VAL A 14 7.28 15.31 -19.65
CA VAL A 14 6.52 15.69 -18.46
C VAL A 14 6.17 14.41 -17.71
N VAL A 15 7.03 14.02 -16.77
CA VAL A 15 6.78 12.85 -15.91
C VAL A 15 5.79 13.26 -14.82
N LEU A 16 4.52 12.90 -15.00
CA LEU A 16 3.50 13.03 -13.97
C LEU A 16 3.83 12.14 -12.78
N ARG A 17 3.95 12.75 -11.60
CA ARG A 17 4.25 12.00 -10.37
C ARG A 17 3.03 11.16 -9.96
N PRO A 18 3.24 9.94 -9.44
CA PRO A 18 2.15 9.07 -9.00
C PRO A 18 1.43 9.55 -7.72
N HIS A 19 2.08 10.44 -6.96
CA HIS A 19 1.56 11.02 -5.73
C HIS A 19 1.37 12.53 -5.91
N SER A 20 0.29 13.06 -5.34
CA SER A 20 -0.02 14.48 -5.28
C SER A 20 1.08 15.27 -4.55
N ASN A 21 1.23 16.57 -4.86
CA ASN A 21 2.17 17.44 -4.15
C ASN A 21 1.72 17.78 -2.72
N GLU A 22 0.67 17.10 -2.22
CA GLU A 22 0.11 17.13 -0.87
C GLU A 22 1.14 17.02 0.26
N LEU A 23 2.29 16.38 0.03
CA LEU A 23 3.39 16.31 1.01
C LEU A 23 4.14 17.63 1.18
N TYR A 24 4.01 18.56 0.23
CA TYR A 24 4.76 19.82 0.17
C TYR A 24 3.88 21.07 0.10
N LEU A 25 2.55 20.92 -0.02
CA LEU A 25 1.60 22.02 -0.22
C LEU A 25 0.37 21.87 0.66
N GLN A 26 -0.13 23.00 1.16
CA GLN A 26 -1.51 23.06 1.63
C GLN A 26 -2.43 23.02 0.41
N THR A 27 -3.27 21.99 0.32
CA THR A 27 -4.19 21.72 -0.80
C THR A 27 -5.15 22.88 -1.13
N GLY A 28 -5.32 23.82 -0.20
CA GLY A 28 -6.13 25.01 -0.39
C GLY A 28 -5.46 26.12 -1.20
N HIS A 29 -4.12 26.18 -1.24
CA HIS A 29 -3.38 27.39 -1.66
C HIS A 29 -2.24 27.11 -2.67
N PRO A 30 -2.55 26.86 -3.95
CA PRO A 30 -1.55 26.51 -4.97
C PRO A 30 -0.78 27.71 -5.54
N ILE A 31 -1.20 28.94 -5.23
CA ILE A 31 -0.58 30.17 -5.76
C ILE A 31 0.09 30.91 -4.61
N ILE A 32 1.40 31.12 -4.73
CA ILE A 32 2.25 31.70 -3.68
C ILE A 32 2.91 32.96 -4.22
N GLY A 33 2.69 34.08 -3.54
CA GLY A 33 3.36 35.36 -3.77
C GLY A 33 4.59 35.51 -2.86
N THR A 34 5.75 35.77 -3.45
CA THR A 34 6.96 36.04 -2.66
C THR A 34 7.55 37.41 -2.92
N LEU A 35 8.20 37.95 -1.90
CA LEU A 35 9.03 39.16 -1.99
C LEU A 35 10.41 38.86 -1.40
N ASN A 36 11.46 39.04 -2.21
CA ASN A 36 12.85 38.72 -1.83
C ASN A 36 13.01 37.27 -1.34
N GLY A 37 12.29 36.34 -1.96
CA GLY A 37 12.29 34.92 -1.57
C GLY A 37 11.53 34.58 -0.28
N GLN A 38 10.89 35.55 0.37
CA GLN A 38 10.00 35.32 1.51
C GLN A 38 8.54 35.23 1.04
N ASN A 39 7.78 34.28 1.56
CA ASN A 39 6.33 34.21 1.35
C ASN A 39 5.66 35.46 1.96
N GLN A 40 4.78 36.11 1.19
CA GLN A 40 4.04 37.31 1.59
C GLN A 40 2.53 37.20 1.35
N GLY A 41 2.08 36.15 0.65
CA GLY A 41 0.67 35.95 0.37
C GLY A 41 0.39 34.68 -0.42
N GLU A 42 -0.82 34.15 -0.24
CA GLU A 42 -1.28 32.92 -0.87
C GLU A 42 -2.68 33.13 -1.44
N LEU A 43 -2.98 32.57 -2.62
CA LEU A 43 -4.35 32.54 -3.17
C LEU A 43 -4.91 31.13 -3.14
N THR A 44 -6.22 31.03 -2.98
CA THR A 44 -6.92 29.75 -2.96
C THR A 44 -6.97 29.10 -4.34
N ALA A 45 -7.14 27.78 -4.36
CA ALA A 45 -7.32 27.01 -5.59
C ALA A 45 -8.62 27.34 -6.36
N GLN A 46 -9.47 28.25 -5.84
CA GLN A 46 -10.75 28.60 -6.46
C GLN A 46 -10.54 29.14 -7.88
N LEU A 47 -9.53 29.99 -8.06
CA LEU A 47 -9.16 30.53 -9.37
C LEU A 47 -8.94 29.43 -10.43
N LEU A 48 -8.23 28.37 -10.04
CA LEU A 48 -7.91 27.26 -10.94
C LEU A 48 -9.13 26.37 -11.21
N LYS A 49 -10.04 26.25 -10.24
CA LYS A 49 -11.30 25.52 -10.43
C LYS A 49 -12.23 26.25 -11.40
N ASP A 50 -12.30 27.57 -11.31
CA ASP A 50 -13.19 28.40 -12.13
C ASP A 50 -12.79 28.34 -13.62
N ILE A 51 -11.51 28.13 -13.92
CA ILE A 51 -10.99 27.92 -15.29
C ILE A 51 -10.96 26.46 -15.75
N GLY A 52 -11.49 25.52 -14.94
CA GLY A 52 -11.55 24.10 -15.28
C GLY A 52 -10.24 23.31 -15.11
N LEU A 53 -9.28 23.83 -14.33
CA LEU A 53 -8.01 23.17 -13.98
C LEU A 53 -8.01 22.66 -12.53
N GLY A 54 -9.13 22.07 -12.10
CA GLY A 54 -9.34 21.66 -10.72
C GLY A 54 -8.43 20.50 -10.27
N MET A 55 -8.12 19.57 -11.17
CA MET A 55 -7.24 18.44 -10.88
C MET A 55 -5.78 18.86 -10.92
N VAL A 56 -5.39 19.65 -11.93
CA VAL A 56 -4.04 20.20 -12.07
C VAL A 56 -3.68 21.10 -10.88
N ALA A 57 -4.65 21.79 -10.28
CA ALA A 57 -4.44 22.59 -9.06
C ALA A 57 -3.78 21.81 -7.90
N ARG A 58 -3.99 20.50 -7.81
CA ARG A 58 -3.37 19.63 -6.78
C ARG A 58 -1.91 19.27 -7.09
N HIS A 59 -1.52 19.42 -8.35
CA HIS A 59 -0.24 18.99 -8.88
C HIS A 59 0.65 20.15 -9.35
N MET A 60 0.18 21.40 -9.25
CA MET A 60 0.91 22.59 -9.68
C MET A 60 1.17 23.56 -8.53
N VAL A 61 2.24 24.35 -8.67
CA VAL A 61 2.53 25.50 -7.81
C VAL A 61 2.76 26.70 -8.71
N ILE A 62 1.99 27.76 -8.50
CA ILE A 62 2.17 29.01 -9.22
C ILE A 62 2.91 29.96 -8.31
N HIS A 63 4.12 30.32 -8.70
CA HIS A 63 4.98 31.22 -7.93
C HIS A 63 4.97 32.61 -8.57
N ILE A 64 4.48 33.59 -7.82
CA ILE A 64 4.47 35.01 -8.21
C ILE A 64 5.62 35.71 -7.48
N ASP A 65 6.71 35.99 -8.20
CA ASP A 65 7.83 36.76 -7.66
C ASP A 65 7.63 38.27 -7.87
N ALA A 66 7.44 39.00 -6.76
CA ALA A 66 7.24 40.44 -6.75
C ALA A 66 8.50 41.22 -6.34
N SER A 67 9.69 40.59 -6.30
CA SER A 67 10.95 41.24 -5.88
C SER A 67 11.28 42.48 -6.72
N ASN A 68 11.00 42.42 -8.03
CA ASN A 68 11.23 43.52 -8.98
C ASN A 68 10.04 44.49 -9.14
N ALA A 69 8.96 44.31 -8.37
CA ALA A 69 7.81 45.19 -8.46
C ALA A 69 8.10 46.57 -7.83
N ASN A 70 7.50 47.62 -8.41
CA ASN A 70 7.62 48.99 -7.91
C ASN A 70 7.09 49.08 -6.46
N SER A 71 7.67 49.98 -5.65
CA SER A 71 7.32 50.17 -4.24
C SER A 71 5.82 50.41 -4.02
N ARG A 72 5.16 51.12 -4.94
CA ARG A 72 3.70 51.32 -4.94
C ARG A 72 2.93 50.01 -5.11
N VAL A 73 3.28 49.23 -6.13
CA VAL A 73 2.67 47.93 -6.44
C VAL A 73 2.83 46.96 -5.27
N ARG A 74 4.01 46.92 -4.65
CA ARG A 74 4.27 46.06 -3.47
C ARG A 74 3.38 46.41 -2.27
N ARG A 75 3.16 47.70 -1.99
CA ARG A 75 2.31 48.18 -0.89
C ARG A 75 0.81 47.93 -1.14
N GLU A 76 0.42 47.87 -2.41
CA GLU A 76 -0.96 47.64 -2.82
C GLU A 76 -1.27 46.14 -2.98
N LEU A 77 -0.28 45.30 -3.29
CA LEU A 77 -0.43 43.86 -3.51
C LEU A 77 -0.31 43.03 -2.23
N PHE A 78 0.58 43.40 -1.30
CA PHE A 78 0.81 42.66 -0.06
C PHE A 78 0.30 43.42 1.15
N SER A 79 -0.34 42.70 2.07
CA SER A 79 -0.71 43.25 3.36
C SER A 79 0.51 43.42 4.28
N THR A 80 0.48 44.41 5.18
CA THR A 80 1.58 44.70 6.11
C THR A 80 1.81 43.60 7.14
N ASN A 81 0.79 42.78 7.42
CA ASN A 81 0.84 41.63 8.33
C ASN A 81 1.46 40.37 7.69
N ARG A 82 1.78 40.38 6.38
CA ARG A 82 2.29 39.20 5.64
C ARG A 82 1.33 38.00 5.64
N GLU A 83 0.05 38.21 5.92
CA GLU A 83 -0.95 37.14 6.04
C GLU A 83 -1.67 36.84 4.71
N GLY A 84 -1.44 37.63 3.65
CA GLY A 84 -2.16 37.44 2.40
C GLY A 84 -1.99 38.57 1.40
N PHE A 85 -2.53 38.32 0.21
CA PHE A 85 -2.72 39.37 -0.79
C PHE A 85 -3.74 40.39 -0.30
N LYS A 86 -3.47 41.66 -0.54
CA LYS A 86 -4.43 42.73 -0.26
C LYS A 86 -5.43 42.81 -1.42
N GLU A 87 -6.72 42.74 -1.08
CA GLU A 87 -7.78 42.95 -2.08
C GLU A 87 -7.71 44.37 -2.63
N GLY A 88 -7.67 44.48 -3.96
CA GLY A 88 -7.51 45.74 -4.64
C GLY A 88 -7.37 45.57 -6.15
N PRO A 89 -7.38 46.69 -6.90
CA PRO A 89 -7.40 46.67 -8.37
C PRO A 89 -6.18 45.96 -8.97
N ILE A 90 -5.00 46.08 -8.33
CA ILE A 90 -3.78 45.41 -8.78
C ILE A 90 -3.90 43.88 -8.67
N LEU A 91 -4.50 43.37 -7.59
CA LEU A 91 -4.69 41.93 -7.43
C LEU A 91 -5.69 41.41 -8.47
N THR A 92 -6.78 42.14 -8.71
CA THR A 92 -7.77 41.79 -9.73
C THR A 92 -7.15 41.75 -11.12
N ASP A 93 -6.35 42.76 -11.48
CA ASP A 93 -5.66 42.81 -12.76
C ASP A 93 -4.64 41.67 -12.91
N LEU A 94 -3.86 41.39 -11.86
CA LEU A 94 -2.89 40.29 -11.85
C LEU A 94 -3.59 38.94 -12.03
N THR A 95 -4.71 38.74 -11.32
CA THR A 95 -5.50 37.51 -11.37
C THR A 95 -6.08 37.31 -12.77
N ARG A 96 -6.63 38.35 -13.38
CA ARG A 96 -7.16 38.31 -14.76
C ARG A 96 -6.08 37.97 -15.79
N VAL A 97 -4.86 38.52 -15.64
CA VAL A 97 -3.75 38.17 -16.53
C VAL A 97 -3.33 36.72 -16.33
N LEU A 98 -3.27 36.26 -15.07
CA LEU A 98 -2.94 34.88 -14.75
C LEU A 98 -3.97 33.89 -15.32
N GLU A 99 -5.28 34.17 -15.17
CA GLU A 99 -6.35 33.39 -15.79
C GLU A 99 -6.16 33.26 -17.29
N LYS A 100 -5.92 34.38 -17.98
CA LYS A 100 -5.73 34.40 -19.42
C LYS A 100 -4.52 33.56 -19.84
N MET A 101 -3.39 33.69 -19.13
CA MET A 101 -2.19 32.90 -19.40
C MET A 101 -2.42 31.40 -19.20
N LEU A 102 -3.18 31.01 -18.18
CA LEU A 102 -3.48 29.60 -17.90
C LEU A 102 -4.49 29.01 -18.90
N GLN A 103 -5.45 29.81 -19.39
CA GLN A 103 -6.42 29.41 -20.41
C GLN A 103 -5.78 29.25 -21.80
N GLU A 104 -4.75 30.03 -22.10
CA GLU A 104 -4.03 29.95 -23.38
C GLU A 104 -3.09 28.73 -23.47
N ASP A 105 -2.80 28.06 -22.34
CA ASP A 105 -1.89 26.91 -22.31
C ASP A 105 -2.62 25.58 -22.57
N GLU A 106 -2.57 25.13 -23.82
CA GLU A 106 -3.15 23.84 -24.25
C GLU A 106 -2.55 22.62 -23.52
N MET A 107 -1.29 22.70 -23.06
CA MET A 107 -0.66 21.58 -22.36
C MET A 107 -1.27 21.36 -20.98
N LEU A 108 -1.66 22.42 -20.28
CA LEU A 108 -2.34 22.31 -18.98
C LEU A 108 -3.68 21.62 -19.12
N HIS A 109 -4.45 21.95 -20.16
CA HIS A 109 -5.72 21.29 -20.46
C HIS A 109 -5.54 19.82 -20.85
N ALA A 110 -4.47 19.47 -21.56
CA ALA A 110 -4.14 18.07 -21.85
C ALA A 110 -3.85 17.27 -20.57
N ILE A 111 -3.10 17.86 -19.62
CA ILE A 111 -2.78 17.22 -18.34
C ILE A 111 -4.05 17.06 -17.48
N GLU A 112 -4.93 18.07 -17.44
CA GLU A 112 -6.22 17.98 -16.73
C GLU A 112 -7.05 16.79 -17.25
N ARG A 113 -7.11 16.63 -18.57
CA ARG A 113 -7.82 15.52 -19.21
C ARG A 113 -7.22 14.17 -18.82
N GLU A 114 -5.89 14.04 -18.88
CA GLU A 114 -5.18 12.82 -18.50
C GLU A 114 -5.38 12.47 -16.99
N LEU A 115 -5.35 13.47 -16.11
CA LEU A 115 -5.58 13.28 -14.67
C LEU A 115 -7.02 12.85 -14.38
N THR A 116 -7.98 13.44 -15.07
CA THR A 116 -9.40 13.09 -14.96
C THR A 116 -9.64 11.66 -15.43
N GLU A 117 -9.06 11.27 -16.57
CA GLU A 117 -9.13 9.90 -17.08
C GLU A 117 -8.48 8.88 -16.14
N LYS A 118 -7.33 9.22 -15.53
CA LYS A 118 -6.66 8.35 -14.55
C LYS A 118 -7.48 8.18 -13.28
N LEU A 119 -8.19 9.22 -12.81
CA LEU A 119 -9.08 9.13 -11.67
C LEU A 119 -10.26 8.19 -11.97
N ALA A 120 -10.92 8.39 -13.11
CA ALA A 120 -12.02 7.52 -13.55
C ALA A 120 -11.58 6.05 -13.68
N LYS A 121 -10.38 5.79 -14.22
CA LYS A 121 -9.82 4.44 -14.29
C LYS A 121 -9.54 3.83 -12.91
N ARG A 122 -9.06 4.63 -11.94
CA ARG A 122 -8.79 4.16 -10.57
C ARG A 122 -10.07 3.81 -9.82
N GLU A 123 -11.13 4.59 -9.97
CA GLU A 123 -12.42 4.31 -9.36
C GLU A 123 -12.98 2.97 -9.87
N SER A 124 -12.96 2.74 -11.18
CA SER A 124 -13.36 1.46 -11.78
C SER A 124 -12.48 0.28 -11.34
N GLN A 125 -11.16 0.49 -11.18
CA GLN A 125 -10.24 -0.54 -10.68
C GLN A 125 -10.50 -0.86 -9.20
N SER A 126 -10.88 0.13 -8.39
CA SER A 126 -11.10 -0.07 -6.96
C SER A 126 -12.28 -1.00 -6.66
N THR A 127 -13.36 -0.91 -7.43
CA THR A 127 -14.51 -1.83 -7.36
C THR A 127 -14.09 -3.25 -7.75
N SER A 128 -13.32 -3.40 -8.82
CA SER A 128 -12.82 -4.71 -9.26
C SER A 128 -11.89 -5.36 -8.22
N ASP A 129 -11.02 -4.58 -7.58
CA ASP A 129 -10.13 -5.06 -6.53
C ASP A 129 -10.90 -5.49 -5.26
N GLU A 130 -11.99 -4.81 -4.93
CA GLU A 130 -12.87 -5.21 -3.83
C GLU A 130 -13.54 -6.56 -4.11
N VAL A 131 -14.11 -6.72 -5.31
CA VAL A 131 -14.68 -8.00 -5.77
C VAL A 131 -13.64 -9.12 -5.68
N LYS A 132 -12.43 -8.90 -6.21
CA LYS A 132 -11.33 -9.88 -6.16
C LYS A 132 -10.98 -10.28 -4.72
N ARG A 133 -10.93 -9.33 -3.79
CA ARG A 133 -10.64 -9.61 -2.37
C ARG A 133 -11.73 -10.46 -1.72
N GLN A 134 -13.00 -10.15 -1.99
CA GLN A 134 -14.12 -10.91 -1.43
C GLN A 134 -14.17 -12.34 -1.99
N VAL A 135 -13.98 -12.51 -3.30
CA VAL A 135 -13.88 -13.83 -3.94
C VAL A 135 -12.70 -14.63 -3.35
N THR A 136 -11.53 -14.02 -3.22
CA THR A 136 -10.34 -14.64 -2.62
C THR A 136 -10.64 -15.13 -1.19
N LYS A 137 -11.33 -14.32 -0.40
CA LYS A 137 -11.72 -14.68 0.97
C LYS A 137 -12.66 -15.89 0.99
N LEU A 138 -13.69 -15.91 0.13
CA LEU A 138 -14.62 -17.03 0.02
C LEU A 138 -13.90 -18.32 -0.43
N LEU A 139 -12.96 -18.22 -1.39
CA LEU A 139 -12.17 -19.37 -1.83
C LEU A 139 -11.30 -19.95 -0.71
N LEU A 140 -10.70 -19.09 0.12
CA LEU A 140 -9.95 -19.53 1.30
C LEU A 140 -10.85 -20.22 2.35
N GLU A 141 -12.04 -19.67 2.59
CA GLU A 141 -13.03 -20.26 3.52
C GLU A 141 -13.56 -21.62 3.03
N ALA A 142 -13.70 -21.79 1.71
CA ALA A 142 -14.11 -23.04 1.07
C ALA A 142 -13.08 -24.16 1.18
N GLY A 143 -11.90 -23.88 1.74
CA GLY A 143 -10.87 -24.89 1.96
C GLY A 143 -10.10 -25.25 0.70
N LEU A 144 -9.96 -24.34 -0.26
CA LEU A 144 -9.09 -24.51 -1.42
C LEU A 144 -7.63 -24.61 -0.94
N GLN A 145 -7.16 -25.85 -0.76
CA GLN A 145 -5.83 -26.18 -0.24
C GLN A 145 -4.78 -26.11 -1.34
N VAL A 146 -3.96 -25.09 -1.20
CA VAL A 146 -2.58 -24.89 -1.66
C VAL A 146 -1.87 -26.19 -2.01
N ARG A 147 -1.55 -26.40 -3.28
CA ARG A 147 -0.41 -27.21 -3.68
C ARG A 147 0.54 -26.29 -4.42
N ASP A 148 1.68 -25.99 -3.81
CA ASP A 148 2.81 -25.50 -4.61
C ASP A 148 3.45 -26.71 -5.28
N GLU A 149 3.59 -26.67 -6.60
CA GLU A 149 4.63 -27.45 -7.30
C GLU A 149 5.98 -26.81 -6.97
N GLY A 150 6.67 -27.35 -5.96
CA GLY A 150 8.02 -26.90 -5.58
C GLY A 150 8.57 -27.71 -4.40
N PRO A 151 9.88 -28.00 -4.36
CA PRO A 151 10.40 -29.15 -3.62
C PRO A 151 10.26 -28.96 -2.11
N SER A 152 9.39 -29.75 -1.50
CA SER A 152 9.31 -29.90 -0.05
C SER A 152 10.64 -30.45 0.46
N TYR A 153 11.38 -29.65 1.22
CA TYR A 153 12.46 -30.17 2.06
C TYR A 153 11.83 -31.04 3.17
N VAL A 154 12.46 -32.20 3.37
CA VAL A 154 12.01 -33.33 4.20
C VAL A 154 11.76 -32.93 5.68
N PRO A 155 10.80 -33.57 6.38
CA PRO A 155 10.35 -33.16 7.70
C PRO A 155 11.24 -33.71 8.82
N GLY A 156 11.58 -32.84 9.79
CA GLY A 156 11.96 -33.25 11.14
C GLY A 156 10.71 -33.42 12.00
N HIS A 157 10.51 -34.63 12.52
CA HIS A 157 9.47 -34.95 13.50
C HIS A 157 9.78 -34.24 14.83
N GLN A 158 9.17 -33.08 15.10
CA GLN A 158 8.89 -32.63 16.47
C GLN A 158 7.53 -31.91 16.52
N GLU A 159 6.82 -32.13 17.61
CA GLU A 159 5.48 -31.60 17.86
C GLU A 159 5.45 -30.08 17.69
N ARG A 160 4.52 -29.60 16.87
CA ARG A 160 4.32 -28.18 16.59
C ARG A 160 3.85 -27.45 17.85
N GLN A 161 4.78 -26.94 18.65
CA GLN A 161 4.45 -26.00 19.71
C GLN A 161 4.11 -24.63 19.10
N THR A 162 2.91 -24.14 19.38
CA THR A 162 2.50 -22.79 19.00
C THR A 162 3.22 -21.77 19.88
N VAL A 163 4.36 -21.26 19.40
CA VAL A 163 5.04 -20.14 20.07
C VAL A 163 4.10 -18.92 20.01
N ARG A 164 3.53 -18.49 21.13
CA ARG A 164 2.72 -17.25 21.21
C ARG A 164 3.55 -16.06 20.71
N GLU A 165 2.99 -15.25 19.82
CA GLU A 165 3.59 -13.96 19.46
C GLU A 165 3.67 -13.06 20.68
N GLN A 166 4.88 -12.83 21.18
CA GLN A 166 5.11 -11.70 22.07
C GLN A 166 4.95 -10.43 21.23
N LYS A 167 3.84 -9.72 21.45
CA LYS A 167 3.60 -8.40 20.82
C LYS A 167 4.79 -7.50 21.12
N LYS A 168 5.54 -7.11 20.08
CA LYS A 168 6.60 -6.10 20.21
C LYS A 168 5.98 -4.83 20.79
N GLY A 169 6.38 -4.45 22.00
CA GLY A 169 5.87 -3.26 22.68
C GLY A 169 6.13 -2.00 21.85
N ARG A 170 5.26 -0.98 22.01
CA ARG A 170 5.44 0.34 21.39
C ARG A 170 6.82 0.92 21.77
N HIS A 171 7.52 1.50 20.79
CA HIS A 171 8.82 2.14 20.98
C HIS A 171 8.68 3.31 21.96
N ARG A 172 9.28 3.19 23.16
CA ARG A 172 9.36 4.26 24.15
C ARG A 172 10.64 5.06 23.91
N THR A 173 10.51 6.34 23.59
CA THR A 173 11.62 7.31 23.67
C THR A 173 11.92 7.57 25.14
N LEU A 174 13.14 7.26 25.59
CA LEU A 174 13.60 7.54 26.95
C LEU A 174 14.23 8.93 27.00
N ASP A 175 13.98 9.66 28.08
CA ASP A 175 14.60 10.96 28.31
C ASP A 175 16.13 10.86 28.39
N PRO A 176 16.86 11.85 27.86
CA PRO A 176 18.32 11.85 27.87
C PRO A 176 18.84 11.91 29.31
N LEU A 177 19.87 11.12 29.62
CA LEU A 177 20.58 11.21 30.90
C LEU A 177 21.42 12.49 30.95
N LEU A 178 21.64 13.02 32.16
CA LEU A 178 22.56 14.13 32.39
C LEU A 178 23.99 13.67 32.06
N THR A 179 24.62 14.31 31.08
CA THR A 179 26.00 14.02 30.64
C THR A 179 26.97 15.05 31.21
N LEU A 180 28.12 14.60 31.67
CA LEU A 180 29.25 15.41 32.10
C LEU A 180 30.09 15.86 30.89
N PRO A 181 30.77 17.02 30.96
CA PRO A 181 31.65 17.47 29.90
C PRO A 181 32.89 16.57 29.79
N PHE A 182 33.37 16.37 28.57
CA PHE A 182 34.64 15.67 28.33
C PHE A 182 35.79 16.37 29.07
N PRO A 183 36.71 15.65 29.76
CA PRO A 183 36.89 14.20 29.82
C PRO A 183 36.33 13.53 31.08
N GLN A 184 35.31 14.09 31.72
CA GLN A 184 34.76 13.54 32.96
C GLN A 184 33.78 12.39 32.67
N VAL A 185 33.90 11.30 33.44
CA VAL A 185 32.97 10.17 33.44
C VAL A 185 32.99 9.50 34.81
N THR A 186 31.83 9.31 35.42
CA THR A 186 31.70 8.66 36.73
C THR A 186 30.90 7.36 36.66
N LYS A 187 29.98 7.24 35.70
CA LYS A 187 29.08 6.09 35.56
C LYS A 187 29.26 5.43 34.21
N PHE A 188 29.43 4.10 34.22
CA PHE A 188 29.43 3.27 33.03
C PHE A 188 28.93 1.87 33.40
N THR A 189 27.65 1.59 33.13
CA THR A 189 26.97 0.38 33.62
C THR A 189 26.07 -0.26 32.56
N ILE A 190 26.13 -1.59 32.41
CA ILE A 190 25.24 -2.39 31.57
C ILE A 190 23.87 -2.44 32.25
N VAL A 191 22.85 -1.91 31.57
CA VAL A 191 21.47 -1.86 32.09
C VAL A 191 20.61 -2.97 31.48
N ALA A 192 20.94 -3.39 30.26
CA ALA A 192 20.32 -4.56 29.66
C ALA A 192 21.35 -5.32 28.82
N PRO A 193 21.31 -6.65 28.82
CA PRO A 193 20.43 -7.51 29.62
C PRO A 193 20.97 -7.68 31.06
N LEU A 194 20.08 -7.92 32.03
CA LEU A 194 20.42 -8.31 33.40
C LEU A 194 19.43 -9.40 33.86
N PRO A 195 19.85 -10.43 34.63
CA PRO A 195 21.21 -10.68 35.14
C PRO A 195 22.11 -11.44 34.14
N ARG A 196 21.54 -12.03 33.09
CA ARG A 196 22.26 -12.80 32.05
C ARG A 196 21.69 -12.52 30.67
N MET A 197 22.53 -12.64 29.65
CA MET A 197 22.17 -12.50 28.24
C MET A 197 21.95 -13.88 27.60
N ASN A 198 20.77 -14.10 27.03
CA ASN A 198 20.50 -15.33 26.29
C ASN A 198 20.52 -15.04 24.79
N VAL A 199 21.52 -15.53 24.07
CA VAL A 199 21.68 -15.28 22.62
C VAL A 199 21.36 -16.54 21.85
N ARG A 200 20.41 -16.50 20.91
CA ARG A 200 20.12 -17.67 20.07
C ARG A 200 21.06 -17.73 18.86
N ILE A 201 21.38 -18.93 18.40
CA ILE A 201 22.06 -19.13 17.11
C ILE A 201 21.21 -18.47 16.00
N ASN A 202 21.87 -17.73 15.12
CA ASN A 202 21.28 -16.92 14.04
C ASN A 202 20.43 -15.71 14.48
N ASP A 203 20.43 -15.35 15.76
CA ASP A 203 19.75 -14.15 16.26
C ASP A 203 20.75 -13.08 16.73
N ASN A 204 20.28 -11.85 16.86
CA ASN A 204 21.05 -10.71 17.36
C ASN A 204 20.44 -10.21 18.66
N GLU A 205 21.26 -10.12 19.70
CA GLU A 205 20.81 -9.59 21.00
C GLU A 205 21.47 -8.26 21.33
N VAL A 206 20.76 -7.44 22.10
CA VAL A 206 21.15 -6.05 22.38
C VAL A 206 21.75 -5.91 23.77
N VAL A 207 22.94 -5.33 23.83
CA VAL A 207 23.56 -4.84 25.07
C VAL A 207 23.41 -3.33 25.13
N LEU A 208 22.70 -2.83 26.14
CA LEU A 208 22.49 -1.42 26.44
C LEU A 208 23.36 -1.02 27.64
N VAL A 209 24.20 -0.02 27.44
CA VAL A 209 24.99 0.60 28.51
C VAL A 209 24.55 2.04 28.71
N GLU A 210 24.43 2.41 29.98
CA GLU A 210 24.20 3.77 30.43
C GLU A 210 25.48 4.38 30.98
N THR A 211 25.72 5.64 30.60
CA THR A 211 26.87 6.41 31.02
C THR A 211 26.54 7.89 31.12
N ASP A 212 27.24 8.58 32.01
CA ASP A 212 27.23 10.04 32.12
C ASP A 212 28.31 10.69 31.23
N ALA A 213 29.01 9.93 30.39
CA ALA A 213 30.04 10.46 29.49
C ALA A 213 29.47 11.30 28.33
N ASP A 214 30.22 12.31 27.90
CA ASP A 214 29.93 13.05 26.66
C ASP A 214 30.06 12.16 25.41
N SER A 215 29.31 12.49 24.36
CA SER A 215 29.38 11.85 23.04
C SER A 215 30.78 11.81 22.41
N GLU A 216 31.68 12.69 22.82
CA GLU A 216 33.06 12.76 22.36
C GLU A 216 33.87 11.49 22.67
N PHE A 217 33.59 10.80 23.79
CA PHE A 217 34.22 9.52 24.10
C PHE A 217 33.97 8.47 23.02
N ASP A 218 32.76 8.45 22.45
CA ASP A 218 32.39 7.54 21.39
C ASP A 218 33.04 7.93 20.05
N ARG A 219 33.06 9.23 19.74
CA ARG A 219 33.70 9.77 18.51
C ARG A 219 35.20 9.47 18.47
N ARG A 220 35.86 9.47 19.63
CA ARG A 220 37.30 9.14 19.77
C ARG A 220 37.57 7.63 19.88
N GLY A 221 36.54 6.78 19.83
CA GLY A 221 36.70 5.33 19.90
C GLY A 221 37.11 4.81 21.28
N LEU A 222 36.88 5.58 22.35
CA LEU A 222 37.28 5.23 23.71
C LEU A 222 36.29 4.27 24.40
N ILE A 223 35.19 3.93 23.73
CA ILE A 223 34.17 3.01 24.23
C ILE A 223 34.18 1.73 23.38
N ALA A 224 34.45 0.61 24.04
CA ALA A 224 34.58 -0.71 23.41
C ALA A 224 33.75 -1.76 24.16
N ILE A 225 33.42 -2.83 23.44
CA ILE A 225 32.81 -4.04 23.98
C ILE A 225 33.63 -5.24 23.50
N ARG A 226 33.84 -6.22 24.38
CA ARG A 226 34.47 -7.49 24.02
C ARG A 226 33.81 -8.65 24.74
N THR A 227 34.04 -9.86 24.26
CA THR A 227 33.54 -11.08 24.87
C THR A 227 34.68 -12.02 25.23
N GLU A 228 34.55 -12.68 26.37
CA GLU A 228 35.52 -13.65 26.90
C GLU A 228 34.75 -14.90 27.36
N PRO A 229 34.85 -16.05 26.67
CA PRO A 229 35.55 -16.29 25.39
C PRO A 229 34.91 -15.58 24.19
N ASP A 230 35.64 -15.53 23.07
CA ASP A 230 35.28 -14.78 21.85
C ASP A 230 34.24 -15.53 20.98
N TRP A 231 33.10 -15.85 21.59
CA TRP A 231 31.97 -16.57 20.97
C TRP A 231 30.95 -15.66 20.32
N LEU A 232 30.94 -14.38 20.68
CA LEU A 232 30.05 -13.37 20.12
C LEU A 232 30.86 -12.29 19.42
N GLU A 233 30.41 -11.88 18.23
CA GLU A 233 30.97 -10.75 17.50
C GLU A 233 30.03 -9.54 17.49
N GLN A 234 30.61 -8.36 17.35
CA GLN A 234 29.85 -7.11 17.25
C GLN A 234 29.22 -6.98 15.86
N ALA A 235 27.91 -7.21 15.77
CA ALA A 235 27.14 -7.04 14.54
C ALA A 235 26.87 -5.56 14.23
N ALA A 236 26.58 -4.75 15.25
CA ALA A 236 26.36 -3.32 15.09
C ALA A 236 26.61 -2.55 16.39
N LYS A 237 26.91 -1.25 16.28
CA LYS A 237 27.01 -0.30 17.39
C LYS A 237 26.21 0.95 17.05
N ALA A 238 25.31 1.36 17.94
CA ALA A 238 24.66 2.66 17.86
C ALA A 238 25.55 3.73 18.53
N PRO A 239 25.61 4.97 18.00
CA PRO A 239 26.40 6.01 18.61
C PRO A 239 25.87 6.39 20.00
N LEU A 240 26.75 6.85 20.88
CA LEU A 240 26.38 7.33 22.21
C LEU A 240 25.45 8.54 22.10
N ARG A 241 24.18 8.39 22.50
CA ARG A 241 23.16 9.45 22.50
C ARG A 241 22.40 9.47 23.81
N GLY A 242 22.29 10.65 24.44
CA GLY A 242 21.57 10.83 25.70
C GLY A 242 22.09 9.94 26.82
N GLY A 243 23.42 9.74 26.89
CA GLY A 243 24.08 8.87 27.87
C GLY A 243 23.89 7.37 27.63
N ARG A 244 23.44 6.94 26.44
CA ARG A 244 23.16 5.54 26.13
C ARG A 244 23.86 5.07 24.87
N VAL A 245 24.50 3.91 24.95
CA VAL A 245 25.14 3.24 23.82
C VAL A 245 24.57 1.82 23.71
N ARG A 246 24.33 1.37 22.47
CA ARG A 246 23.76 0.05 22.19
C ARG A 246 24.69 -0.73 21.30
N TRP A 247 25.03 -1.94 21.71
CA TRP A 247 25.69 -2.93 20.87
C TRP A 247 24.71 -4.03 20.50
N ARG A 248 24.79 -4.50 19.26
CA ARG A 248 24.18 -5.75 18.82
C ARG A 248 25.29 -6.77 18.73
N LEU A 249 25.16 -7.83 19.51
CA LEU A 249 26.08 -8.97 19.48
C LEU A 249 25.38 -10.15 18.81
N ARG A 250 26.14 -10.90 18.01
CA ARG A 250 25.68 -12.12 17.36
C ARG A 250 26.66 -13.27 17.59
N PRO A 251 26.21 -14.52 17.72
CA PRO A 251 27.11 -15.66 17.82
C PRO A 251 27.94 -15.82 16.56
N LYS A 252 29.22 -16.21 16.71
CA LYS A 252 30.07 -16.59 15.58
C LYS A 252 29.65 -17.95 15.03
N GLN A 253 30.05 -18.25 13.79
CA GLN A 253 29.75 -19.53 13.13
C GLN A 253 30.32 -20.76 13.86
N ALA A 254 31.40 -20.59 14.62
CA ALA A 254 32.05 -21.68 15.37
C ALA A 254 31.36 -22.00 16.71
N THR A 255 30.40 -21.18 17.14
CA THR A 255 29.77 -21.25 18.46
C THR A 255 28.69 -22.34 18.49
N LYS A 256 28.62 -23.10 19.58
CA LYS A 256 27.68 -24.20 19.80
C LYS A 256 26.59 -23.82 20.80
N PRO A 257 25.39 -24.45 20.74
CA PRO A 257 24.41 -24.30 21.81
C PRO A 257 24.99 -24.77 23.15
N GLY A 258 24.79 -23.98 24.19
CA GLY A 258 25.33 -24.22 25.54
C GLY A 258 26.66 -23.52 25.83
N ASP A 259 27.29 -22.87 24.85
CA ASP A 259 28.50 -22.07 25.10
C ASP A 259 28.17 -20.87 26.00
N THR A 260 29.00 -20.66 27.02
CA THR A 260 28.85 -19.57 27.99
C THR A 260 30.09 -18.66 28.02
N GLY A 261 29.91 -17.44 28.47
CA GLY A 261 30.99 -16.47 28.62
C GLY A 261 30.56 -15.18 29.28
N ARG A 262 31.41 -14.16 29.19
CA ARG A 262 31.16 -12.83 29.75
C ARG A 262 31.32 -11.76 28.67
N ILE A 263 30.41 -10.80 28.68
CA ILE A 263 30.50 -9.58 27.90
C ILE A 263 31.07 -8.50 28.80
N ILE A 264 32.13 -7.84 28.35
CA ILE A 264 32.82 -6.79 29.08
C ILE A 264 32.73 -5.51 28.25
N ALA A 265 32.03 -4.51 28.77
CA ALA A 265 32.00 -3.18 28.21
C ALA A 265 33.02 -2.30 28.93
N THR A 266 33.80 -1.52 28.19
CA THR A 266 34.85 -0.65 28.76
C THR A 266 34.79 0.76 28.17
N ILE A 267 34.99 1.77 29.01
CA ILE A 267 35.28 3.15 28.61
C ILE A 267 36.66 3.55 29.13
N THR A 268 37.50 4.06 28.24
CA THR A 268 38.87 4.48 28.54
C THR A 268 38.92 6.00 28.67
N ARG A 269 39.38 6.50 29.81
CA ARG A 269 39.63 7.93 30.01
C ARG A 269 40.92 8.36 29.31
N PRO A 270 41.09 9.66 28.97
CA PRO A 270 42.33 10.15 28.36
C PRO A 270 43.58 9.97 29.23
N ASP A 271 43.41 9.78 30.54
CA ASP A 271 44.50 9.47 31.49
C ASP A 271 44.93 7.99 31.47
N GLY A 272 44.26 7.14 30.66
CA GLY A 272 44.50 5.71 30.57
C GLY A 272 43.73 4.85 31.58
N SER A 273 43.03 5.46 32.54
CA SER A 273 42.15 4.73 33.46
C SER A 273 40.91 4.20 32.74
N GLN A 274 40.39 3.04 33.17
CA GLN A 274 39.24 2.39 32.52
C GLN A 274 38.12 2.15 33.53
N LEU A 275 36.89 2.50 33.16
CA LEU A 275 35.69 1.99 33.82
C LEU A 275 35.18 0.81 33.00
N LYS A 276 34.82 -0.27 33.68
CA LYS A 276 34.32 -1.49 33.05
C LYS A 276 33.12 -2.03 33.79
N ASP A 277 32.22 -2.65 33.04
CA ASP A 277 31.13 -3.43 33.57
C ASP A 277 30.96 -4.72 32.77
N GLN A 278 30.38 -5.75 33.39
CA GLN A 278 30.33 -7.09 32.80
C GLN A 278 29.01 -7.82 33.06
N VAL A 279 28.59 -8.62 32.10
CA VAL A 279 27.40 -9.48 32.19
C VAL A 279 27.68 -10.87 31.61
N GLU A 280 27.11 -11.92 32.20
CA GLU A 280 27.24 -13.29 31.70
C GLU A 280 26.30 -13.54 30.51
N PHE A 281 26.72 -14.39 29.57
CA PHE A 281 25.89 -14.83 28.46
C PHE A 281 25.88 -16.34 28.27
N GLU A 282 24.80 -16.83 27.67
CA GLU A 282 24.58 -18.22 27.29
C GLU A 282 24.02 -18.29 25.87
N VAL A 283 24.58 -19.18 25.05
CA VAL A 283 24.14 -19.39 23.67
C VAL A 283 23.08 -20.48 23.62
N LEU A 284 21.88 -20.12 23.19
CA LEU A 284 20.74 -21.01 23.05
C LEU A 284 20.63 -21.56 21.61
N PRO A 285 19.98 -22.72 21.41
CA PRO A 285 19.70 -23.24 20.07
C PRO A 285 18.89 -22.22 19.24
N ALA A 286 19.02 -22.33 17.91
CA ALA A 286 18.25 -21.51 16.98
C ALA A 286 16.76 -21.67 17.26
N LEU A 287 16.00 -20.58 17.17
CA LEU A 287 14.55 -20.66 17.26
C LEU A 287 14.07 -21.46 16.04
N GLU A 288 13.28 -22.51 16.25
CA GLU A 288 12.61 -23.18 15.13
C GLU A 288 11.78 -22.12 14.40
N GLU A 289 12.14 -21.84 13.15
CA GLU A 289 11.34 -20.96 12.33
C GLU A 289 9.95 -21.58 12.26
N ARG A 290 8.93 -20.79 12.62
CA ARG A 290 7.55 -21.20 12.37
C ARG A 290 7.48 -21.59 10.90
N ALA A 291 7.06 -22.82 10.62
CA ALA A 291 6.62 -23.17 9.28
C ALA A 291 5.68 -22.04 8.84
N LYS A 292 6.11 -21.26 7.83
CA LYS A 292 5.24 -20.24 7.24
C LYS A 292 3.96 -21.00 6.91
N LYS A 293 2.82 -20.56 7.46
CA LYS A 293 1.53 -21.08 6.97
C LYS A 293 1.58 -20.88 5.47
N GLU A 294 1.62 -21.99 4.74
CA GLU A 294 1.60 -21.98 3.28
C GLU A 294 0.40 -21.12 2.89
N LYS A 295 0.68 -19.94 2.35
CA LYS A 295 -0.37 -19.04 1.88
C LYS A 295 -0.89 -19.67 0.61
N GLY A 296 -2.20 -19.91 0.55
CA GLY A 296 -2.82 -20.49 -0.62
C GLY A 296 -2.48 -19.74 -1.90
N TYR A 297 -2.02 -20.51 -2.88
CA TYR A 297 -1.92 -20.07 -4.24
C TYR A 297 -3.33 -20.12 -4.83
N ILE A 298 -3.99 -18.97 -4.88
CA ILE A 298 -5.17 -18.77 -5.70
C ILE A 298 -4.66 -18.28 -7.05
N PRO A 299 -4.93 -18.99 -8.15
CA PRO A 299 -4.54 -18.55 -9.48
C PRO A 299 -5.02 -17.12 -9.72
N PRO A 300 -4.24 -16.25 -10.38
CA PRO A 300 -4.71 -14.91 -10.72
C PRO A 300 -6.00 -15.03 -11.52
N PHE A 301 -7.01 -14.24 -11.18
CA PHE A 301 -8.30 -14.29 -11.87
C PHE A 301 -8.86 -12.90 -12.14
N GLU A 302 -9.66 -12.81 -13.20
CA GLU A 302 -10.37 -11.61 -13.61
C GLU A 302 -11.83 -11.93 -13.92
N ILE A 303 -12.74 -11.03 -13.55
CA ILE A 303 -14.17 -11.16 -13.83
C ILE A 303 -14.52 -10.06 -14.82
N ILE A 304 -14.96 -10.45 -16.02
CA ILE A 304 -15.07 -9.56 -17.18
C ILE A 304 -16.52 -9.54 -17.67
N PRO A 305 -17.21 -8.38 -17.61
CA PRO A 305 -18.51 -8.21 -18.27
C PRO A 305 -18.35 -8.25 -19.78
N ILE A 306 -19.21 -8.99 -20.47
CA ILE A 306 -19.27 -8.99 -21.94
C ILE A 306 -20.70 -8.87 -22.46
N ASN A 307 -20.84 -8.15 -23.57
CA ASN A 307 -22.06 -7.92 -24.34
C ASN A 307 -21.74 -8.26 -25.80
N PRO A 308 -22.56 -9.03 -26.54
CA PRO A 308 -22.29 -9.33 -27.94
C PRO A 308 -22.15 -8.06 -28.80
N GLU A 309 -22.89 -6.98 -28.50
CA GLU A 309 -22.83 -5.74 -29.27
C GLU A 309 -21.55 -4.94 -29.01
N ASP A 310 -21.13 -4.82 -27.74
CA ASP A 310 -19.95 -4.03 -27.36
C ASP A 310 -18.64 -4.83 -27.55
N HIS A 311 -18.72 -6.16 -27.48
CA HIS A 311 -17.59 -7.06 -27.34
C HIS A 311 -17.74 -8.34 -28.20
N PRO A 312 -17.83 -8.24 -29.54
CA PRO A 312 -18.10 -9.39 -30.41
C PRO A 312 -16.97 -10.44 -30.43
N GLU A 313 -15.70 -10.01 -30.39
CA GLU A 313 -14.53 -10.91 -30.38
C GLU A 313 -14.46 -11.82 -29.13
N PRO A 314 -14.48 -11.29 -27.89
CA PRO A 314 -14.49 -12.15 -26.71
C PRO A 314 -15.80 -12.93 -26.59
N TRP A 315 -16.94 -12.39 -27.06
CA TRP A 315 -18.20 -13.13 -27.11
C TRP A 315 -18.10 -14.40 -27.95
N GLY A 316 -17.64 -14.29 -29.21
CA GLY A 316 -17.46 -15.44 -30.11
C GLY A 316 -16.40 -16.42 -29.61
N THR A 317 -15.44 -15.97 -28.79
CA THR A 317 -14.46 -16.85 -28.15
C THR A 317 -15.08 -17.67 -27.01
N VAL A 318 -15.94 -17.04 -26.21
CA VAL A 318 -16.55 -17.67 -25.03
C VAL A 318 -17.73 -18.58 -25.43
N TRP A 319 -18.59 -18.10 -26.32
CA TRP A 319 -19.76 -18.80 -26.84
C TRP A 319 -19.75 -18.83 -28.38
N PRO A 320 -18.92 -19.69 -29.00
CA PRO A 320 -18.80 -19.77 -30.46
C PRO A 320 -20.11 -20.16 -31.16
N ASP A 321 -20.95 -20.95 -30.48
CA ASP A 321 -22.25 -21.38 -31.00
C ASP A 321 -23.32 -20.26 -30.98
N LEU A 322 -23.02 -19.12 -30.35
CA LEU A 322 -23.93 -17.98 -30.18
C LEU A 322 -23.41 -16.70 -30.87
N GLY A 323 -22.70 -16.86 -31.99
CA GLY A 323 -22.20 -15.75 -32.81
C GLY A 323 -23.29 -14.96 -33.54
N ASP A 324 -22.93 -14.33 -34.67
CA ASP A 324 -23.78 -13.37 -35.41
C ASP A 324 -25.10 -13.96 -35.95
N GLU A 325 -25.21 -15.27 -36.07
CA GLU A 325 -26.42 -15.96 -36.55
C GLU A 325 -27.42 -16.34 -35.44
N ALA A 326 -27.03 -16.20 -34.17
CA ALA A 326 -27.88 -16.57 -33.04
C ALA A 326 -28.95 -15.50 -32.74
N THR A 327 -30.12 -15.95 -32.27
CA THR A 327 -31.18 -15.00 -31.89
C THR A 327 -30.83 -14.29 -30.57
N LEU A 328 -31.38 -13.09 -30.36
CA LEU A 328 -31.21 -12.36 -29.10
C LEU A 328 -31.71 -13.16 -27.88
N GLU A 329 -32.69 -14.04 -28.07
CA GLU A 329 -33.21 -14.91 -27.03
C GLU A 329 -32.19 -16.01 -26.65
N ASP A 330 -31.53 -16.59 -27.65
CA ASP A 330 -30.45 -17.56 -27.43
C ASP A 330 -29.24 -16.92 -26.75
N GLN A 331 -28.84 -15.72 -27.19
CA GLN A 331 -27.77 -14.95 -26.57
C GLN A 331 -28.09 -14.52 -25.12
N GLY A 332 -29.37 -14.25 -24.82
CA GLY A 332 -29.86 -13.95 -23.47
C GLY A 332 -29.96 -15.16 -22.54
N SER A 333 -29.74 -16.38 -23.04
CA SER A 333 -29.87 -17.62 -22.27
C SER A 333 -28.61 -18.00 -21.48
N VAL A 334 -27.44 -17.50 -21.89
CA VAL A 334 -26.14 -17.80 -21.28
C VAL A 334 -25.78 -16.80 -20.18
N ALA A 335 -25.16 -17.29 -19.11
CA ALA A 335 -24.90 -16.49 -17.91
C ALA A 335 -23.43 -16.08 -17.74
N TYR A 336 -22.53 -17.05 -17.58
CA TYR A 336 -21.09 -16.80 -17.45
C TYR A 336 -20.30 -18.06 -17.80
N LYS A 337 -19.01 -17.93 -18.09
CA LYS A 337 -18.13 -19.05 -18.44
C LYS A 337 -16.66 -18.73 -18.07
N PRO A 338 -15.98 -19.62 -17.31
CA PRO A 338 -14.54 -19.48 -17.04
C PRO A 338 -13.70 -19.96 -18.22
N LEU A 339 -12.60 -19.25 -18.50
CA LEU A 339 -11.56 -19.63 -19.45
C LEU A 339 -10.18 -19.48 -18.80
N LYS A 340 -9.30 -20.47 -18.99
CA LYS A 340 -7.91 -20.38 -18.56
C LYS A 340 -7.07 -19.64 -19.59
N VAL A 341 -6.49 -18.51 -19.20
CA VAL A 341 -5.62 -17.70 -20.07
C VAL A 341 -4.36 -17.33 -19.30
N GLY A 342 -3.18 -17.68 -19.84
CA GLY A 342 -1.89 -17.22 -19.30
C GLY A 342 -1.58 -17.66 -17.86
N GLY A 343 -2.09 -18.81 -17.40
CA GLY A 343 -1.92 -19.27 -16.01
C GLY A 343 -2.89 -18.64 -15.00
N GLY A 344 -3.84 -17.83 -15.48
CA GLY A 344 -4.96 -17.30 -14.72
C GLY A 344 -6.32 -17.79 -15.19
N ILE A 345 -7.38 -17.44 -14.45
CA ILE A 345 -8.77 -17.78 -14.76
C ILE A 345 -9.52 -16.48 -15.09
N ASN A 346 -9.98 -16.34 -16.33
CA ASN A 346 -10.86 -15.26 -16.74
C ASN A 346 -12.31 -15.75 -16.69
N VAL A 347 -13.14 -15.12 -15.86
CA VAL A 347 -14.56 -15.41 -15.74
C VAL A 347 -15.32 -14.39 -16.56
N TYR A 348 -15.80 -14.77 -17.74
CA TYR A 348 -16.61 -13.92 -18.60
C TYR A 348 -18.07 -14.06 -18.21
N TYR A 349 -18.80 -12.96 -18.03
CA TYR A 349 -20.25 -13.01 -17.76
C TYR A 349 -21.05 -12.14 -18.72
N SER A 350 -22.21 -12.65 -19.12
CA SER A 350 -23.12 -12.00 -20.06
C SER A 350 -23.92 -10.92 -19.36
N THR A 351 -23.80 -9.68 -19.83
CA THR A 351 -24.61 -8.55 -19.34
C THR A 351 -26.04 -8.57 -19.91
N ILE A 352 -26.28 -9.34 -20.96
CA ILE A 352 -27.60 -9.52 -21.59
C ILE A 352 -28.35 -10.75 -21.06
N PHE A 353 -27.75 -11.51 -20.13
CA PHE A 353 -28.42 -12.62 -19.48
C PHE A 353 -29.75 -12.16 -18.87
N ALA A 354 -30.88 -12.67 -19.37
CA ALA A 354 -32.18 -12.05 -19.14
C ALA A 354 -32.50 -11.80 -17.64
N PRO A 355 -32.30 -12.77 -16.72
CA PRO A 355 -32.54 -12.54 -15.30
C PRO A 355 -31.66 -11.45 -14.69
N PHE A 356 -30.42 -11.29 -15.15
CA PHE A 356 -29.52 -10.25 -14.67
C PHE A 356 -29.91 -8.88 -15.25
N LYS A 357 -30.10 -8.81 -16.57
CA LYS A 357 -30.46 -7.59 -17.29
C LYS A 357 -31.75 -6.96 -16.74
N GLU A 358 -32.80 -7.76 -16.56
CA GLU A 358 -34.08 -7.30 -16.01
C GLU A 358 -33.93 -6.62 -14.64
N GLN A 359 -33.10 -7.17 -13.76
CA GLN A 359 -32.89 -6.60 -12.43
C GLN A 359 -32.04 -5.34 -12.46
N VAL A 360 -31.00 -5.29 -13.31
CA VAL A 360 -30.21 -4.07 -13.50
C VAL A 360 -31.08 -2.94 -14.04
N GLU A 361 -31.89 -3.21 -15.06
CA GLU A 361 -32.82 -2.22 -15.64
C GLU A 361 -33.89 -1.77 -14.64
N ALA A 362 -34.36 -2.65 -13.75
CA ALA A 362 -35.31 -2.30 -12.69
C ALA A 362 -34.70 -1.48 -11.54
N LEU A 363 -33.44 -1.73 -11.19
CA LEU A 363 -32.75 -1.06 -10.08
C LEU A 363 -32.11 0.28 -10.48
N LYS A 364 -31.61 0.40 -11.71
CA LYS A 364 -30.96 1.60 -12.24
C LYS A 364 -31.79 2.89 -12.06
N PRO A 365 -33.10 2.94 -12.34
CA PRO A 365 -33.91 4.14 -12.11
C PRO A 365 -34.21 4.40 -10.63
N LYS A 366 -34.16 3.38 -9.76
CA LYS A 366 -34.42 3.54 -8.32
C LYS A 366 -33.20 4.16 -7.61
N SER A 367 -32.02 3.59 -7.83
CA SER A 367 -30.77 4.07 -7.26
C SER A 367 -29.58 3.47 -7.98
N ALA A 368 -28.68 4.34 -8.46
CA ALA A 368 -27.42 3.91 -9.07
C ALA A 368 -26.56 3.10 -8.08
N ALA A 369 -26.56 3.47 -6.80
CA ALA A 369 -25.81 2.77 -5.76
C ALA A 369 -26.33 1.33 -5.53
N LEU A 370 -27.65 1.13 -5.56
CA LEU A 370 -28.23 -0.22 -5.43
C LEU A 370 -27.94 -1.08 -6.65
N SER A 371 -27.96 -0.49 -7.85
CA SER A 371 -27.59 -1.18 -9.09
C SER A 371 -26.13 -1.65 -9.06
N GLU A 372 -25.20 -0.80 -8.62
CA GLU A 372 -23.78 -1.17 -8.48
C GLU A 372 -23.56 -2.23 -7.40
N LEU A 373 -24.28 -2.13 -6.28
CA LEU A 373 -24.21 -3.12 -5.21
C LEU A 373 -24.74 -4.49 -5.63
N PHE A 374 -25.87 -4.51 -6.34
CA PHE A 374 -26.41 -5.72 -6.95
C PHE A 374 -25.40 -6.37 -7.89
N ARG A 375 -24.79 -5.56 -8.78
CA ARG A 375 -23.78 -6.01 -9.74
C ARG A 375 -22.55 -6.60 -9.03
N THR A 376 -22.00 -5.87 -8.06
CA THR A 376 -20.84 -6.30 -7.26
C THR A 376 -21.10 -7.64 -6.58
N ASN A 377 -22.25 -7.80 -5.93
CA ASN A 377 -22.63 -9.07 -5.28
C ASN A 377 -22.77 -10.21 -6.29
N TYR A 378 -23.40 -9.95 -7.44
CA TYR A 378 -23.53 -10.93 -8.51
C TYR A 378 -22.15 -11.39 -9.02
N GLU A 379 -21.24 -10.45 -9.30
CA GLU A 379 -19.86 -10.73 -9.74
C GLU A 379 -19.09 -11.58 -8.72
N ILE A 380 -19.21 -11.29 -7.43
CA ILE A 380 -18.54 -12.06 -6.37
C ILE A 380 -18.99 -13.53 -6.40
N TRP A 381 -20.29 -13.78 -6.47
CA TRP A 381 -20.83 -15.14 -6.39
C TRP A 381 -20.56 -15.96 -7.65
N ILE A 382 -20.72 -15.37 -8.84
CA ILE A 382 -20.39 -16.07 -10.09
C ILE A 382 -18.89 -16.31 -10.20
N GLY A 383 -18.05 -15.36 -9.77
CA GLY A 383 -16.59 -15.51 -9.75
C GLY A 383 -16.14 -16.64 -8.83
N TYR A 384 -16.68 -16.68 -7.62
CA TYR A 384 -16.44 -17.76 -6.66
C TYR A 384 -16.84 -19.13 -7.24
N HIS A 385 -18.06 -19.24 -7.80
CA HIS A 385 -18.53 -20.50 -8.38
C HIS A 385 -17.71 -20.94 -9.61
N ALA A 386 -17.41 -20.00 -10.51
CA ALA A 386 -16.65 -20.29 -11.73
C ALA A 386 -15.24 -20.82 -11.42
N ILE A 387 -14.56 -20.24 -10.42
CA ILE A 387 -13.23 -20.69 -10.00
C ILE A 387 -13.28 -22.07 -9.35
N LEU A 388 -14.31 -22.34 -8.53
CA LEU A 388 -14.51 -23.68 -7.97
C LEU A 388 -14.75 -24.73 -9.05
N GLN A 389 -15.63 -24.42 -10.01
CA GLN A 389 -15.95 -25.32 -11.11
C GLN A 389 -14.72 -25.65 -11.96
N GLU A 390 -13.88 -24.65 -12.27
CA GLU A 390 -12.67 -24.83 -13.07
C GLU A 390 -11.56 -25.59 -12.32
N ASN A 391 -11.51 -25.47 -10.99
CA ASN A 391 -10.61 -26.26 -10.15
C ASN A 391 -11.06 -27.73 -10.06
N SER A 392 -12.37 -27.99 -9.93
CA SER A 392 -12.91 -29.36 -9.96
C SER A 392 -12.64 -30.07 -11.28
N ARG A 393 -12.66 -29.34 -12.41
CA ARG A 393 -12.31 -29.86 -13.74
C ARG A 393 -10.88 -30.40 -13.85
N ILE A 394 -9.96 -29.92 -13.01
CA ILE A 394 -8.56 -30.39 -12.98
C ILE A 394 -8.45 -31.74 -12.25
N GLY A 395 -9.33 -32.01 -11.28
CA GLY A 395 -9.28 -33.20 -10.43
C GLY A 395 -9.98 -34.44 -11.00
N GLU A 396 -11.05 -34.27 -11.78
CA GLU A 396 -11.90 -35.36 -12.26
C GLU A 396 -11.85 -35.49 -13.79
N LYS A 397 -10.97 -36.37 -14.29
CA LYS A 397 -11.05 -36.87 -15.68
C LYS A 397 -11.58 -38.31 -15.65
N GLU A 398 -12.89 -38.48 -15.45
CA GLU A 398 -13.55 -39.78 -15.62
C GLU A 398 -14.61 -39.75 -16.73
N ASN A 399 -14.45 -40.68 -17.69
CA ASN A 399 -15.43 -41.39 -18.54
C ASN A 399 -16.65 -40.69 -19.19
N VAL A 400 -16.86 -39.39 -19.03
CA VAL A 400 -17.94 -38.63 -19.70
C VAL A 400 -17.37 -37.91 -20.92
N SER A 401 -18.12 -37.85 -22.03
CA SER A 401 -17.67 -37.09 -23.20
C SER A 401 -17.61 -35.59 -22.86
N ASP A 402 -16.57 -34.91 -23.33
CA ASP A 402 -16.32 -33.49 -23.04
C ASP A 402 -17.50 -32.59 -23.44
N GLU A 403 -18.22 -32.94 -24.52
CA GLU A 403 -19.42 -32.21 -24.98
C GLU A 403 -20.60 -32.34 -24.02
N VAL A 404 -20.83 -33.54 -23.48
CA VAL A 404 -21.92 -33.77 -22.51
C VAL A 404 -21.59 -33.07 -21.19
N LEU A 405 -20.33 -33.13 -20.75
CA LEU A 405 -19.88 -32.44 -19.55
C LEU A 405 -20.05 -30.91 -19.69
N GLU A 406 -19.62 -30.32 -20.81
CA GLU A 406 -19.75 -28.87 -21.01
C GLU A 406 -21.23 -28.42 -21.02
N ARG A 407 -22.14 -29.19 -21.64
CA ARG A 407 -23.59 -28.90 -21.59
C ARG A 407 -24.16 -28.96 -20.17
N LEU A 408 -23.71 -29.93 -19.37
CA LEU A 408 -24.12 -30.04 -17.96
C LEU A 408 -23.59 -28.86 -17.13
N LEU A 409 -22.31 -28.49 -17.33
CA LEU A 409 -21.70 -27.35 -16.66
C LEU A 409 -22.39 -26.04 -17.05
N GLU A 410 -22.76 -25.85 -18.32
CA GLU A 410 -23.49 -24.67 -18.78
C GLU A 410 -24.88 -24.57 -18.16
N SER A 411 -25.62 -25.68 -18.11
CA SER A 411 -26.93 -25.74 -17.44
C SER A 411 -26.81 -25.39 -15.95
N ASP A 412 -25.77 -25.90 -15.28
CA ASP A 412 -25.50 -25.58 -13.88
C ASP A 412 -25.13 -24.10 -13.68
N ARG A 413 -24.28 -23.53 -14.55
CA ARG A 413 -23.93 -22.10 -14.53
C ARG A 413 -25.17 -21.22 -14.63
N ILE A 414 -26.09 -21.53 -15.56
CA ILE A 414 -27.36 -20.80 -15.72
C ILE A 414 -28.22 -20.90 -14.45
N ARG A 415 -28.34 -22.10 -13.88
CA ARG A 415 -29.10 -22.33 -12.65
C ARG A 415 -28.53 -21.54 -11.48
N VAL A 416 -27.21 -21.60 -11.28
CA VAL A 416 -26.51 -20.86 -10.24
C VAL A 416 -26.67 -19.36 -10.46
N ALA A 417 -26.46 -18.86 -11.68
CA ALA A 417 -26.64 -17.44 -11.99
C ALA A 417 -28.05 -16.95 -11.65
N ARG A 418 -29.11 -17.71 -12.00
CA ARG A 418 -30.50 -17.37 -11.62
C ARG A 418 -30.70 -17.28 -10.11
N MET A 419 -30.10 -18.20 -9.36
CA MET A 419 -30.14 -18.18 -7.90
C MET A 419 -29.39 -16.96 -7.35
N GLN A 420 -28.21 -16.65 -7.91
CA GLN A 420 -27.39 -15.53 -7.48
C GLN A 420 -28.01 -14.16 -7.80
N VAL A 421 -28.73 -14.03 -8.91
CA VAL A 421 -29.56 -12.84 -9.19
C VAL A 421 -30.56 -12.61 -8.07
N LYS A 422 -31.28 -13.66 -7.64
CA LYS A 422 -32.26 -13.53 -6.54
C LYS A 422 -31.59 -13.16 -5.21
N GLN A 423 -30.45 -13.78 -4.90
CA GLN A 423 -29.70 -13.51 -3.68
C GLN A 423 -29.10 -12.10 -3.65
N ALA A 424 -28.53 -11.65 -4.77
CA ALA A 424 -27.98 -10.30 -4.92
C ALA A 424 -29.08 -9.25 -4.80
N LEU A 425 -30.26 -9.48 -5.40
CA LEU A 425 -31.42 -8.61 -5.26
C LEU A 425 -31.87 -8.51 -3.81
N HIS A 426 -32.05 -9.65 -3.13
CA HIS A 426 -32.45 -9.67 -1.72
C HIS A 426 -31.46 -8.92 -0.82
N THR A 427 -30.16 -9.06 -1.10
CA THR A 427 -29.10 -8.36 -0.36
C THR A 427 -29.16 -6.85 -0.58
N ALA A 428 -29.41 -6.41 -1.83
CA ALA A 428 -29.58 -5.01 -2.15
C ALA A 428 -30.81 -4.40 -1.45
N GLU A 429 -31.94 -5.12 -1.42
CA GLU A 429 -33.16 -4.70 -0.71
C GLU A 429 -32.95 -4.58 0.80
N LEU A 430 -32.20 -5.51 1.42
CA LEU A 430 -31.87 -5.45 2.85
C LEU A 430 -30.99 -4.25 3.17
N MET A 431 -30.01 -3.93 2.31
CA MET A 431 -29.16 -2.77 2.48
C MET A 431 -29.91 -1.45 2.25
N GLU A 432 -30.81 -1.40 1.28
CA GLU A 432 -31.71 -0.25 1.09
C GLU A 432 -32.52 0.02 2.36
N LYS A 433 -33.12 -1.02 2.96
CA LYS A 433 -33.85 -0.90 4.24
C LYS A 433 -32.94 -0.43 5.37
N ALA A 434 -31.72 -0.95 5.47
CA ALA A 434 -30.76 -0.53 6.49
C ALA A 434 -30.37 0.95 6.34
N MET A 435 -30.15 1.43 5.11
CA MET A 435 -29.86 2.84 4.83
C MET A 435 -31.05 3.75 5.18
N GLN A 436 -32.28 3.32 4.87
CA GLN A 436 -33.48 4.08 5.22
C GLN A 436 -33.68 4.19 6.74
N MET A 437 -33.40 3.12 7.50
CA MET A 437 -33.48 3.16 8.97
C MET A 437 -32.44 4.13 9.56
N GLN A 438 -31.20 4.12 9.06
CA GLN A 438 -30.15 5.04 9.51
C GLN A 438 -30.42 6.50 9.15
N ALA A 439 -31.17 6.77 8.09
CA ALA A 439 -31.57 8.13 7.71
C ALA A 439 -32.78 8.65 8.53
N SER A 440 -33.49 7.77 9.22
CA SER A 440 -34.64 8.12 10.07
C SER A 440 -34.31 8.30 11.55
N GLU A 441 -33.09 7.95 11.96
CA GLU A 441 -32.49 8.27 13.27
C GLU A 441 -31.73 9.61 13.20
#